data_AF-A0A847BU42-F1
#
_entry.id   AF-A0A847BU42-F1
#
_cell.length_a   1.000
_cell.length_b   1.000
_cell.length_c   1.000
_cell.angle_alpha   90.00
_cell.angle_beta   90.00
_cell.angle_gamma   90.00
#
_symmetry.space_group_name_H-M   'P 1'
#
loop_
_entity.id
_entity.type
_entity.pdbx_description
1 polymer ?
#
loop_
_entity_poly.entity_id
_entity_poly.type
_entity_poly.pdbx_seq_one_letter_code
_entity_poly.pdbx_strand_id
1 'polypeptide(L)' 'VKFVNLRKFYDDLSLAYDYHIYIEKCHFFAPPPLEKKIKLTDTLCVGYY' A
#
# COMPACT_ATOMS: atom_id res chain seq x y z
N VAL A 1 -18.72 9.02 -14.54
CA VAL A 1 -17.77 9.33 -13.44
C VAL A 1 -17.20 8.03 -12.90
N LYS A 2 -15.90 7.95 -12.59
CA LYS A 2 -15.26 6.72 -12.04
C LYS A 2 -15.00 6.91 -10.54
N PHE A 3 -15.26 5.87 -9.76
CA PHE A 3 -15.04 5.83 -8.32
C PHE A 3 -14.22 4.59 -7.95
N VAL A 4 -13.54 4.65 -6.80
CA VAL A 4 -12.77 3.53 -6.23
C VAL A 4 -13.32 3.23 -4.84
N ASN A 5 -13.47 1.94 -4.52
CA ASN A 5 -13.83 1.52 -3.17
C ASN A 5 -12.58 1.48 -2.29
N LEU A 6 -12.24 2.61 -1.69
CA LEU A 6 -11.05 2.72 -0.84
C LEU A 6 -11.16 1.85 0.41
N ARG A 7 -12.33 1.78 1.05
CA ARG A 7 -12.55 0.95 2.25
C ARG A 7 -12.21 -0.52 1.98
N LYS A 8 -12.72 -1.08 0.88
CA LYS A 8 -12.40 -2.46 0.48
C LYS A 8 -10.89 -2.66 0.26
N PHE A 9 -10.21 -1.68 -0.32
CA PHE A 9 -8.77 -1.75 -0.53
C PHE A 9 -7.99 -1.81 0.79
N TYR A 10 -8.39 -1.04 1.81
CA TYR A 10 -7.81 -1.14 3.15
C TYR A 10 -8.14 -2.48 3.82
N ASP A 11 -9.38 -2.95 3.69
CA ASP A 11 -9.82 -4.23 4.25
C ASP A 11 -9.01 -5.41 3.67
N ASP A 12 -8.83 -5.42 2.34
CA ASP A 12 -8.08 -6.45 1.62
C ASP A 12 -6.59 -6.47 2.04
N LEU A 13 -6.05 -5.33 2.50
CA LEU A 13 -4.69 -5.19 3.02
C LEU A 13 -4.60 -5.32 4.55
N SER A 14 -5.73 -5.50 5.25
CA SER A 14 -5.82 -5.47 6.71
C SER A 14 -5.19 -4.21 7.33
N LEU A 15 -5.35 -3.06 6.68
CA LEU A 15 -4.88 -1.77 7.15
C LEU A 15 -5.98 -1.02 7.89
N ALA A 16 -5.60 -0.32 8.97
CA ALA A 16 -6.49 0.65 9.62
C ALA A 16 -6.74 1.85 8.69
N TYR A 17 -7.95 2.42 8.74
CA TYR A 17 -8.40 3.45 7.80
C TYR A 17 -7.80 4.84 8.04
N ASP A 18 -7.01 5.00 9.11
CA ASP A 18 -6.30 6.21 9.47
C ASP A 18 -4.89 6.30 8.87
N TYR A 19 -4.36 5.20 8.33
CA TYR A 19 -3.09 5.22 7.61
C TYR A 19 -3.17 6.04 6.33
N HIS A 20 -2.08 6.75 6.00
CA HIS A 20 -1.92 7.33 4.68
C HIS A 20 -1.12 6.38 3.79
N ILE A 21 -1.74 5.91 2.70
CA ILE A 21 -1.12 4.98 1.74
C ILE A 21 -0.48 5.68 0.54
N TYR A 22 0.63 5.13 0.05
CA TYR A 22 1.21 5.46 -1.25
C TYR A 22 1.57 4.17 -2.00
N ILE A 23 1.51 4.22 -3.34
CA ILE A 23 1.77 3.06 -4.20
C ILE A 23 2.94 3.39 -5.13
N GLU A 24 3.99 2.57 -5.07
CA GLU A 24 5.17 2.70 -5.92
C GLU A 24 5.69 1.34 -6.40
N LYS A 25 6.69 1.33 -7.28
CA LYS A 25 7.37 0.09 -7.61
C LYS A 25 8.16 -0.43 -6.41
N CYS A 26 8.10 -1.72 -6.15
CA CYS A 26 8.71 -2.35 -4.98
C CYS A 26 10.23 -2.15 -4.86
N HIS A 27 10.93 -1.85 -5.97
CA HIS A 27 12.38 -1.62 -5.98
C HIS A 27 12.78 -0.20 -5.54
N PHE A 28 11.83 0.74 -5.41
CA PHE A 28 12.09 2.05 -4.83
C PHE A 28 12.05 2.04 -3.30
N PHE A 29 11.36 1.07 -2.71
CA PHE A 29 11.27 0.93 -1.26
C PHE A 29 12.61 0.53 -0.65
N ALA A 30 12.97 1.18 0.46
CA ALA A 30 14.08 0.81 1.31
C ALA A 30 13.93 -0.63 1.84
N PRO A 31 15.05 -1.31 2.17
CA PRO A 31 15.00 -2.64 2.75
C PRO A 31 14.36 -2.59 4.16
N PRO A 32 13.60 -3.63 4.55
CA PRO A 32 13.11 -3.76 5.93
C PRO A 32 14.28 -3.74 6.93
N PRO A 33 14.14 -3.08 8.10
CA PRO A 33 12.91 -2.54 8.69
C PRO A 33 12.64 -1.05 8.40
N LEU A 34 13.43 -0.40 7.54
CA LEU A 34 13.39 1.06 7.35
C LEU A 34 12.05 1.56 6.79
N GLU A 35 11.42 0.76 5.93
CA GLU A 35 10.17 1.14 5.27
C GLU A 35 9.19 -0.03 5.26
N LYS A 36 7.98 0.21 5.78
CA LYS A 36 6.90 -0.79 5.80
C LYS A 36 6.26 -0.84 4.42
N LYS A 37 6.11 -2.04 3.86
CA LYS A 37 5.45 -2.24 2.58
C LYS A 37 4.66 -3.54 2.49
N ILE A 38 3.57 -3.51 1.72
CA ILE A 38 2.78 -4.68 1.33
C ILE A 38 2.86 -4.81 -0.19
N LYS A 39 3.23 -5.98 -0.70
CA LYS A 39 3.31 -6.26 -2.15
C LYS A 39 1.90 -6.43 -2.72
N LEU A 40 1.55 -5.63 -3.74
CA LEU A 40 0.26 -5.70 -4.43
C LEU A 40 0.31 -6.58 -5.67
N THR A 41 1.37 -6.42 -6.47
CA THR A 41 1.59 -7.13 -7.73
C THR A 41 3.05 -7.51 -7.82
N ASP A 42 3.48 -8.14 -8.91
CA ASP A 42 4.89 -8.49 -9.12
C ASP A 42 5.84 -7.31 -9.01
N THR A 43 5.38 -6.10 -9.37
CA THR A 43 6.21 -4.90 -9.40
C THR A 43 5.74 -3.78 -8.48
N LEU A 44 4.50 -3.77 -7.99
CA LEU A 44 3.94 -2.68 -7.18
C LEU A 44 3.80 -3.06 -5.70
N CYS A 45 4.10 -2.09 -4.84
CA CYS A 45 4.01 -2.19 -3.40
C CYS A 45 3.26 -0.96 -2.84
N VAL A 46 2.54 -1.16 -1.74
CA VAL A 46 1.94 -0.11 -0.92
C VAL A 46 2.81 0.15 0.29
N GLY A 47 3.19 1.41 0.50
CA GLY A 47 3.69 1.89 1.77
C GLY A 47 2.60 2.62 2.56
N TYR A 48 2.78 2.71 3.87
CA TYR A 48 1.81 3.31 4.78
C TYR A 48 2.50 3.85 6.04
N TYR A 49 1.98 4.95 6.58
CA TYR A 49 2.44 5.58 7.83
C TYR A 49 1.29 6.19 8.62
#